data_AF-F1A3L7-F1
#
_entry.id   AF-F1A3L7-F1
#
_cell.length_a   1.000
_cell.length_b   1.000
_cell.length_c   1.000
_cell.angle_alpha   90.00
_cell.angle_beta   90.00
_cell.angle_gamma   90.00
#
_symmetry.space_group_name_H-M   'P 1'
#
loop_
_entity.id
_entity.type
_entity.pdbx_description
1 polymer ?
#
loop_
_entity_poly.entity_id
_entity_poly.type
_entity_poly.pdbx_seq_one_letter_code
_entity_poly.pdbx_strand_id
1 'polypeptide(L)'
;MKNTDIKLLTYNVFIRPPGIRNNYDDYKDERIECMISENLTPHVLNKNTTSPQGIPNEIYSIDRNSFPYIPYFSPWKYPKYTQQKSKTPLEQQSLHNNSKDFKPINSKSILGQYDIICFQELFSAFSYRQRRFIEKAKQQGFKYYSASPLPAYLKSTFLVDGGLVVLSKYPIVATDYFLYEQGVDSDMLASKGVLYTKIKVVPNGLDSDDDNFIHLFTTHMQASYAPKVDKKTRKETSNPPPLEQQPNTINYPNMKNDNIRIIQINQLREFIIAKTFRDKSTIFLAGDLNVDGRTSKDDPRDSTSYTQMIDLLSTTNNKEYPNEYFPKDKKVFSITDLLKDDSNGNHPPTVGDIKQKKDNKGQIEEVPLETALTNPNDYKCMKRLDYILIFNREFEVSVGGVDIDKVQSPQGPSNHVVSTVKGSTKVEPFFIQGFPFTQLSDHYGVSTRIQVKK
;
A
#
# COMPACT_ATOMS: atom_id res chain seq x y z
N MET A 1 24.43 -21.70 8.93
CA MET A 1 24.24 -20.30 9.37
C MET A 1 22.75 -19.95 9.23
N LYS A 2 22.17 -19.07 10.04
CA LYS A 2 20.71 -18.81 10.02
C LYS A 2 20.36 -17.77 8.95
N ASN A 3 19.40 -18.10 8.08
CA ASN A 3 18.78 -17.16 7.14
C ASN A 3 18.19 -15.96 7.91
N THR A 4 18.18 -14.79 7.27
CA THR A 4 17.57 -13.58 7.83
C THR A 4 16.27 -13.29 7.08
N ASP A 5 15.16 -13.16 7.79
CA ASP A 5 13.86 -12.78 7.22
C ASP A 5 13.68 -11.26 7.34
N ILE A 6 13.51 -10.57 6.22
CA ILE A 6 13.19 -9.15 6.11
C ILE A 6 11.69 -9.02 5.88
N LYS A 7 11.00 -8.21 6.68
CA LYS A 7 9.57 -7.95 6.52
C LYS A 7 9.34 -6.69 5.70
N LEU A 8 8.75 -6.85 4.52
CA LEU A 8 8.34 -5.76 3.64
C LEU A 8 6.84 -5.49 3.84
N LEU A 9 6.46 -4.22 3.96
CA LEU A 9 5.08 -3.75 4.00
C LEU A 9 4.86 -2.72 2.89
N THR A 10 3.73 -2.78 2.20
CA THR A 10 3.18 -1.63 1.47
C THR A 10 1.88 -1.18 2.11
N TYR A 11 1.68 0.13 2.21
CA TYR A 11 0.55 0.69 2.94
C TYR A 11 0.18 2.10 2.49
N ASN A 12 -1.02 2.26 1.94
CA ASN A 12 -1.65 3.57 1.78
C ASN A 12 -2.10 4.06 3.17
N VAL A 13 -1.39 5.05 3.73
CA VAL A 13 -1.64 5.55 5.10
C VAL A 13 -2.68 6.67 5.16
N PHE A 14 -3.11 7.16 4.00
CA PHE A 14 -4.21 8.13 3.91
C PHE A 14 -3.96 9.41 4.73
N ILE A 15 -2.74 9.96 4.69
CA ILE A 15 -2.32 11.19 5.37
C ILE A 15 -2.30 12.35 4.37
N ARG A 16 -3.51 12.76 3.99
CA ARG A 16 -3.75 13.83 3.00
C ARG A 16 -3.39 15.24 3.53
N PRO A 17 -3.17 16.20 2.62
CA PRO A 17 -2.95 17.60 2.98
C PRO A 17 -4.03 18.18 3.92
N PRO A 18 -3.70 19.22 4.71
CA PRO A 18 -4.66 19.89 5.59
C PRO A 18 -5.92 20.37 4.85
N GLY A 19 -7.08 20.27 5.51
CA GLY A 19 -8.38 20.69 4.97
C GLY A 19 -9.09 19.62 4.11
N ILE A 20 -8.38 18.57 3.68
CA ILE A 20 -8.97 17.44 2.95
C ILE A 20 -9.40 16.37 3.96
N ARG A 21 -10.67 15.96 3.91
CA ARG A 21 -11.27 14.88 4.72
C ARG A 21 -12.42 14.19 3.99
N ASN A 22 -12.70 12.93 4.32
CA ASN A 22 -13.84 12.20 3.73
C ASN A 22 -15.13 12.49 4.50
N ASN A 23 -15.13 12.13 5.77
CA ASN A 23 -16.29 12.22 6.66
C ASN A 23 -16.12 13.42 7.61
N TYR A 24 -16.49 13.25 8.87
CA TYR A 24 -16.35 14.28 9.89
C TYR A 24 -14.87 14.65 10.14
N ASP A 25 -14.00 13.64 10.26
CA ASP A 25 -12.55 13.78 10.40
C ASP A 25 -11.86 12.49 9.93
N ASP A 26 -10.61 12.59 9.48
CA ASP A 26 -9.75 11.45 9.17
C ASP A 26 -8.76 11.10 10.31
N TYR A 27 -8.78 11.85 11.43
CA TYR A 27 -7.98 11.60 12.64
C TYR A 27 -6.48 11.39 12.36
N LYS A 28 -5.94 12.19 11.44
CA LYS A 28 -4.60 11.98 10.86
C LYS A 28 -3.51 11.96 11.93
N ASP A 29 -3.58 12.87 12.89
CA ASP A 29 -2.56 12.98 13.92
C ASP A 29 -2.63 11.83 14.92
N GLU A 30 -3.84 11.39 15.29
CA GLU A 30 -4.05 10.25 16.18
C GLU A 30 -3.61 8.93 15.54
N ARG A 31 -3.98 8.72 14.27
CA ARG A 31 -3.57 7.51 13.53
C ARG A 31 -2.05 7.43 13.41
N ILE A 32 -1.38 8.53 13.10
CA ILE A 32 0.09 8.60 13.08
C ILE A 32 0.68 8.17 14.43
N GLU A 33 0.14 8.67 15.55
CA GLU A 33 0.62 8.28 16.88
C GLU A 33 0.47 6.79 17.12
N CYS A 34 -0.72 6.23 16.84
CA CYS A 34 -0.99 4.81 17.00
C CYS A 34 -0.03 3.93 16.17
N MET A 35 0.30 4.36 14.96
CA MET A 35 1.17 3.61 14.03
C MET A 35 2.63 3.53 14.51
N ILE A 36 3.21 4.65 14.95
CA ILE A 36 4.67 4.82 15.03
C ILE A 36 5.19 5.32 16.39
N SER A 37 4.36 5.47 17.41
CA SER A 37 4.83 5.90 18.73
C SER A 37 5.33 4.72 19.57
N GLU A 38 6.53 4.85 20.16
CA GLU A 38 7.13 3.84 21.05
C GLU A 38 6.47 3.81 22.44
N ASN A 39 5.85 4.91 22.85
CA ASN A 39 5.34 5.10 24.21
C ASN A 39 3.94 4.51 24.42
N LEU A 40 3.30 4.04 23.34
CA LEU A 40 1.92 3.57 23.38
C LEU A 40 1.78 2.09 23.74
N THR A 41 2.89 1.36 23.86
CA THR A 41 2.95 -0.05 24.25
C THR A 41 1.87 -0.90 23.59
N PRO A 42 1.90 -1.05 22.25
CA PRO A 42 0.85 -1.76 21.53
C PRO A 42 0.78 -3.24 21.88
N HIS A 43 -0.45 -3.72 22.01
CA HIS A 43 -0.80 -5.11 22.18
C HIS A 43 -1.69 -5.56 21.02
N VAL A 44 -1.60 -6.82 20.64
CA VAL A 44 -2.43 -7.43 19.60
C VAL A 44 -3.29 -8.54 20.20
N LEU A 45 -4.51 -8.68 19.67
CA LEU A 45 -5.44 -9.73 20.07
C LEU A 45 -4.77 -11.12 19.95
N ASN A 46 -4.83 -11.88 21.02
CA ASN A 46 -4.30 -13.24 21.16
C ASN A 46 -5.28 -14.28 20.57
N LYS A 47 -5.88 -13.96 19.42
CA LYS A 47 -6.79 -14.85 18.70
C LYS A 47 -6.48 -14.82 17.21
N ASN A 48 -5.94 -15.93 16.72
CA ASN A 48 -5.65 -16.10 15.30
C ASN A 48 -6.89 -16.69 14.62
N THR A 49 -7.82 -15.83 14.22
CA THR A 49 -8.90 -16.21 13.30
C THR A 49 -8.75 -15.43 12.00
N THR A 50 -9.11 -16.06 10.90
CA THR A 50 -9.11 -15.43 9.57
C THR A 50 -10.55 -15.39 9.08
N SER A 51 -10.96 -14.31 8.41
CA SER A 51 -12.25 -14.26 7.73
C SER A 51 -12.30 -15.27 6.58
N PRO A 52 -13.50 -15.63 6.07
CA PRO A 52 -13.63 -16.43 4.84
C PRO A 52 -12.87 -15.86 3.64
N GLN A 53 -12.60 -14.55 3.64
CA GLN A 53 -11.88 -13.83 2.59
C GLN A 53 -10.35 -13.81 2.80
N GLY A 54 -9.83 -14.54 3.78
CA GLY A 54 -8.39 -14.62 4.04
C GLY A 54 -7.83 -13.47 4.87
N ILE A 55 -8.68 -12.65 5.49
CA ILE A 55 -8.28 -11.44 6.21
C ILE A 55 -8.01 -11.79 7.68
N PRO A 56 -6.81 -11.54 8.21
CA PRO A 56 -6.52 -11.80 9.61
C PRO A 56 -7.38 -10.94 10.54
N ASN A 57 -7.94 -11.53 11.58
CA ASN A 57 -8.62 -10.79 12.65
C ASN A 57 -7.61 -10.22 13.65
N GLU A 58 -6.73 -9.35 13.17
CA GLU A 58 -5.72 -8.67 13.98
C GLU A 58 -6.27 -7.32 14.47
N ILE A 59 -6.49 -7.22 15.78
CA ILE A 59 -6.94 -5.99 16.44
C ILE A 59 -5.87 -5.53 17.42
N TYR A 60 -5.47 -4.28 17.29
CA TYR A 60 -4.50 -3.61 18.15
C TYR A 60 -5.20 -2.84 19.28
N SER A 61 -4.52 -2.80 20.42
CA SER A 61 -4.86 -1.97 21.57
C SER A 61 -3.62 -1.24 22.04
N ILE A 62 -3.77 -0.01 22.51
CA ILE A 62 -2.66 0.82 23.01
C ILE A 62 -2.98 1.40 24.38
N ASP A 63 -1.94 1.79 25.11
CA ASP A 63 -2.10 2.56 26.35
C ASP A 63 -2.49 4.00 26.03
N ARG A 64 -3.78 4.28 26.21
CA ARG A 64 -4.37 5.61 25.98
C ARG A 64 -3.91 6.64 27.01
N ASN A 65 -3.43 6.23 28.18
CA ASN A 65 -2.92 7.17 29.18
C ASN A 65 -1.56 7.75 28.78
N SER A 66 -0.77 6.97 28.04
CA SER A 66 0.52 7.38 27.47
C SER A 66 0.38 8.11 26.13
N PHE A 67 -0.86 8.39 25.71
CA PHE A 67 -1.12 9.10 24.45
C PHE A 67 -0.64 10.55 24.53
N PRO A 68 0.24 10.99 23.62
CA PRO A 68 0.81 12.32 23.70
C PRO A 68 -0.24 13.39 23.44
N TYR A 69 -0.05 14.57 24.03
CA TYR A 69 -0.84 15.73 23.67
C TYR A 69 -0.59 16.11 22.20
N ILE A 70 -1.67 16.18 21.41
CA ILE A 70 -1.63 16.60 20.01
C ILE A 70 -2.01 18.09 19.96
N PRO A 71 -1.06 19.00 19.65
CA PRO A 71 -1.25 20.43 19.89
C PRO A 71 -2.24 21.16 18.96
N TYR A 72 -2.77 20.52 17.90
CA TYR A 72 -3.56 21.21 16.88
C TYR A 72 -4.75 20.38 16.39
N PHE A 73 -5.93 21.02 16.34
CA PHE A 73 -7.17 20.63 15.64
C PHE A 73 -7.71 19.19 15.80
N SER A 74 -7.28 18.42 16.79
CA SER A 74 -7.92 17.15 17.12
C SER A 74 -9.36 17.40 17.63
N PRO A 75 -10.42 16.86 16.98
CA PRO A 75 -11.76 16.85 17.55
C PRO A 75 -11.88 15.83 18.69
N TRP A 76 -10.91 14.92 18.82
CA TRP A 76 -10.83 13.99 19.92
C TRP A 76 -10.39 14.75 21.18
N LYS A 77 -11.38 15.29 21.89
CA LYS A 77 -11.19 15.82 23.23
C LYS A 77 -10.76 14.64 24.10
N TYR A 78 -9.48 14.62 24.46
CA TYR A 78 -8.92 13.76 25.50
C TYR A 78 -9.94 13.59 26.62
N PRO A 79 -10.21 12.39 27.16
CA PRO A 79 -11.03 12.28 28.36
C PRO A 79 -10.37 13.16 29.41
N LYS A 80 -10.99 14.30 29.75
CA LYS A 80 -10.43 15.30 30.68
C LYS A 80 -9.77 14.55 31.83
N TYR A 81 -8.48 14.80 32.03
CA TYR A 81 -7.73 14.31 33.18
C TYR A 81 -8.40 14.92 34.43
N THR A 82 -9.47 14.31 34.92
CA THR A 82 -9.83 14.45 36.32
C THR A 82 -8.62 13.91 37.05
N GLN A 83 -7.93 14.78 37.79
CA GLN A 83 -6.91 14.40 38.77
C GLN A 83 -7.52 13.40 39.75
N GLN A 84 -7.62 12.13 39.35
CA GLN A 84 -7.75 11.05 40.30
C GLN A 84 -6.35 10.84 40.85
N LYS A 85 -6.24 11.03 42.17
CA LYS A 85 -5.07 10.79 43.01
C LYS A 85 -4.23 9.65 42.45
N SER A 86 -2.91 9.88 42.40
CA SER A 86 -1.88 8.93 42.00
C SER A 86 -2.24 7.50 42.41
N LYS A 87 -2.73 6.72 41.44
CA LYS A 87 -2.94 5.29 41.61
C LYS A 87 -1.59 4.59 41.56
N THR A 88 -1.43 3.60 42.41
CA THR A 88 -0.19 2.81 42.52
C THR A 88 0.10 2.07 41.19
N PRO A 89 1.36 1.68 40.92
CA PRO A 89 1.71 0.95 39.68
C PRO A 89 0.88 -0.32 39.45
N LEU A 90 0.40 -0.96 40.53
CA LEU A 90 -0.49 -2.12 40.50
C LEU A 90 -1.93 -1.78 40.06
N GLU A 91 -2.41 -0.58 40.35
CA GLU A 91 -3.76 -0.14 39.97
C GLU A 91 -3.82 0.34 38.51
N GLN A 92 -2.71 0.79 37.91
CA GLN A 92 -2.62 1.11 36.48
C GLN A 92 -2.76 -0.14 35.59
N GLN A 93 -2.40 -1.32 36.09
CA GLN A 93 -2.65 -2.59 35.40
C GLN A 93 -4.16 -2.96 35.34
N SER A 94 -5.00 -2.38 36.20
CA SER A 94 -6.41 -2.77 36.35
C SER A 94 -7.41 -2.10 35.39
N LEU A 95 -6.96 -1.14 34.55
CA LEU A 95 -7.79 -0.56 33.47
C LEU A 95 -7.78 -1.41 32.18
N HIS A 96 -7.06 -2.55 32.20
CA HIS A 96 -7.17 -3.59 31.18
C HIS A 96 -8.49 -4.35 31.35
N ASN A 97 -9.57 -3.81 30.78
CA ASN A 97 -10.74 -4.64 30.50
C ASN A 97 -10.31 -5.71 29.47
N ASN A 98 -10.01 -6.91 29.98
CA ASN A 98 -9.54 -8.16 29.35
C ASN A 98 -8.04 -8.27 28.99
N SER A 99 -7.16 -8.16 29.98
CA SER A 99 -5.71 -8.45 29.84
C SER A 99 -5.37 -9.86 29.31
N LYS A 100 -6.25 -10.87 29.43
CA LYS A 100 -5.97 -12.24 28.93
C LYS A 100 -6.06 -12.37 27.41
N ASP A 101 -6.81 -11.49 26.76
CA ASP A 101 -7.11 -11.61 25.33
C ASP A 101 -6.09 -10.88 24.45
N PHE A 102 -5.18 -10.09 25.02
CA PHE A 102 -4.19 -9.31 24.27
C PHE A 102 -2.78 -9.65 24.73
N LYS A 103 -1.85 -9.73 23.78
CA LYS A 103 -0.42 -9.95 24.03
C LYS A 103 0.42 -8.78 23.52
N PRO A 104 1.53 -8.43 24.18
CA PRO A 104 2.42 -7.40 23.67
C PRO A 104 3.00 -7.83 22.32
N ILE A 105 3.22 -6.87 21.42
CA ILE A 105 3.91 -7.16 20.16
C ILE A 105 5.43 -7.16 20.36
N ASN A 106 6.16 -7.85 19.51
CA ASN A 106 7.63 -7.98 19.60
C ASN A 106 8.39 -6.77 19.02
N SER A 107 7.82 -5.56 19.11
CA SER A 107 8.43 -4.34 18.62
C SER A 107 7.89 -3.13 19.38
N LYS A 108 8.53 -1.96 19.20
CA LYS A 108 8.18 -0.76 19.96
C LYS A 108 6.89 -0.08 19.51
N SER A 109 6.49 -0.25 18.26
CA SER A 109 5.25 0.32 17.69
C SER A 109 4.62 -0.66 16.69
N ILE A 110 3.37 -0.42 16.28
CA ILE A 110 2.67 -1.30 15.32
C ILE A 110 3.49 -1.48 14.03
N LEU A 111 4.03 -0.38 13.48
CA LEU A 111 4.84 -0.42 12.27
C LEU A 111 6.31 -0.80 12.51
N GLY A 112 6.78 -0.78 13.76
CA GLY A 112 8.13 -1.23 14.14
C GLY A 112 8.36 -2.72 13.90
N GLN A 113 7.29 -3.49 13.68
CA GLN A 113 7.32 -4.92 13.35
C GLN A 113 7.92 -5.23 11.97
N TYR A 114 7.97 -4.24 11.07
CA TYR A 114 8.46 -4.36 9.70
C TYR A 114 9.87 -3.76 9.55
N ASP A 115 10.56 -4.10 8.47
CA ASP A 115 11.95 -3.69 8.23
C ASP A 115 12.10 -2.76 7.04
N ILE A 116 11.22 -2.92 6.03
CA ILE A 116 11.09 -2.03 4.89
C ILE A 116 9.60 -1.72 4.73
N ILE A 117 9.26 -0.43 4.58
CA ILE A 117 7.87 0.01 4.43
C ILE A 117 7.76 0.97 3.24
N CYS A 118 6.86 0.67 2.31
CA CYS A 118 6.44 1.54 1.21
C CYS A 118 5.11 2.20 1.58
N PHE A 119 5.13 3.52 1.79
CA PHE A 119 3.92 4.29 2.04
C PHE A 119 3.40 4.96 0.79
N GLN A 120 2.08 4.98 0.67
CA GLN A 120 1.32 5.82 -0.24
C GLN A 120 0.47 6.82 0.55
N GLU A 121 0.16 7.96 -0.06
CA GLU A 121 -0.55 9.09 0.56
C GLU A 121 0.04 9.59 1.89
N LEU A 122 1.34 9.48 2.09
CA LEU A 122 2.04 10.17 3.18
C LEU A 122 2.53 11.53 2.67
N PHE A 123 1.63 12.47 2.44
CA PHE A 123 1.98 13.76 1.82
C PHE A 123 2.78 14.67 2.77
N SER A 124 3.78 15.38 2.22
CA SER A 124 4.58 16.37 2.95
C SER A 124 3.99 17.78 2.89
N ALA A 125 3.21 18.06 1.85
CA ALA A 125 2.73 19.41 1.57
C ALA A 125 1.89 20.00 2.72
N PHE A 126 2.20 21.25 3.06
CA PHE A 126 1.46 22.10 4.00
C PHE A 126 1.33 21.57 5.44
N SER A 127 2.06 20.52 5.84
CA SER A 127 2.01 20.00 7.22
C SER A 127 3.33 19.40 7.69
N TYR A 128 3.53 19.35 9.01
CA TYR A 128 4.69 18.68 9.62
C TYR A 128 4.50 17.16 9.76
N ARG A 129 3.38 16.59 9.28
CA ARG A 129 2.99 15.20 9.58
C ARG A 129 3.97 14.18 9.03
N GLN A 130 4.32 14.26 7.75
CA GLN A 130 5.31 13.36 7.15
C GLN A 130 6.66 13.46 7.88
N ARG A 131 7.16 14.68 8.12
CA ARG A 131 8.45 14.89 8.80
C ARG A 131 8.44 14.29 10.22
N ARG A 132 7.39 14.57 11.00
CA ARG A 132 7.20 13.99 12.35
C ARG A 132 7.14 12.46 12.31
N PHE A 133 6.45 11.90 11.33
CA PHE A 133 6.33 10.46 11.14
C PHE A 133 7.70 9.83 10.87
N ILE A 134 8.48 10.40 9.94
CA ILE A 134 9.84 9.95 9.62
C ILE A 134 10.78 10.08 10.84
N GLU A 135 10.72 11.19 11.57
CA GLU A 135 11.53 11.41 12.77
C GLU A 135 11.26 10.35 13.85
N LYS A 136 9.99 9.95 14.05
CA LYS A 136 9.62 8.86 14.96
C LYS A 136 10.05 7.49 14.43
N ALA A 137 9.92 7.25 13.13
CA ALA A 137 10.38 6.00 12.55
C ALA A 137 11.90 5.81 12.69
N LYS A 138 12.70 6.88 12.58
CA LYS A 138 14.15 6.83 12.81
C LYS A 138 14.50 6.32 14.22
N GLN A 139 13.72 6.68 15.24
CA GLN A 139 13.90 6.21 16.62
C GLN A 139 13.72 4.69 16.76
N GLN A 140 12.97 4.09 15.84
CA GLN A 140 12.70 2.65 15.75
C GLN A 140 13.67 1.87 14.85
N GLY A 141 14.74 2.52 14.39
CA GLY A 141 15.78 1.87 13.60
C GLY A 141 15.60 1.98 12.09
N PHE A 142 14.57 2.67 11.59
CA PHE A 142 14.47 3.04 10.16
C PHE A 142 15.47 4.15 9.84
N LYS A 143 16.76 3.78 9.74
CA LYS A 143 17.87 4.71 9.55
C LYS A 143 17.90 5.33 8.16
N TYR A 144 17.28 4.67 7.19
CA TYR A 144 17.29 5.07 5.79
C TYR A 144 15.88 5.36 5.33
N TYR A 145 15.71 6.39 4.50
CA TYR A 145 14.43 6.69 3.87
C TYR A 145 14.62 7.37 2.52
N SER A 146 13.59 7.30 1.69
CA SER A 146 13.43 8.07 0.46
C SER A 146 12.00 8.57 0.38
N ALA A 147 11.77 9.76 -0.17
CA ALA A 147 10.44 10.34 -0.34
C ALA A 147 10.31 10.92 -1.75
N SER A 148 9.09 10.90 -2.31
CA SER A 148 8.82 11.60 -3.57
C SER A 148 9.17 13.08 -3.43
N PRO A 149 9.82 13.69 -4.44
CA PRO A 149 10.21 15.08 -4.38
C PRO A 149 9.00 16.00 -4.33
N LEU A 150 9.17 17.19 -3.73
CA LEU A 150 8.20 18.27 -3.88
C LEU A 150 8.19 18.75 -5.34
N PRO A 151 7.03 19.14 -5.88
CA PRO A 151 6.95 19.75 -7.19
C PRO A 151 7.80 21.02 -7.27
N ALA A 152 8.39 21.29 -8.43
CA ALA A 152 9.12 22.52 -8.66
C ALA A 152 8.13 23.72 -8.66
N TYR A 153 8.15 24.50 -7.58
CA TYR A 153 7.17 25.57 -7.27
C TYR A 153 6.90 26.59 -8.40
N LEU A 154 7.88 26.82 -9.29
CA LEU A 154 7.78 27.77 -10.41
C LEU A 154 7.68 27.12 -11.79
N LYS A 155 7.72 25.79 -11.87
CA LYS A 155 7.78 25.03 -13.14
C LYS A 155 6.75 23.91 -13.23
N SER A 156 5.84 23.83 -12.26
CA SER A 156 4.87 22.75 -12.16
C SER A 156 3.48 23.29 -11.80
N THR A 157 2.45 22.63 -12.31
CA THR A 157 1.05 22.83 -11.92
C THR A 157 0.66 21.99 -10.70
N PHE A 158 1.54 21.10 -10.22
CA PHE A 158 1.27 20.27 -9.04
C PHE A 158 1.42 21.09 -7.75
N LEU A 159 0.46 20.91 -6.85
CA LEU A 159 0.42 21.59 -5.54
C LEU A 159 1.02 20.75 -4.42
N VAL A 160 1.04 19.42 -4.59
CA VAL A 160 1.48 18.47 -3.56
C VAL A 160 2.42 17.43 -4.17
N ASP A 161 3.30 16.86 -3.33
CA ASP A 161 4.16 15.74 -3.71
C ASP A 161 3.35 14.48 -4.04
N GLY A 162 4.02 13.42 -4.50
CA GLY A 162 3.38 12.15 -4.84
C GLY A 162 2.87 11.34 -3.64
N GLY A 163 3.16 11.76 -2.41
CA GLY A 163 2.79 11.06 -1.19
C GLY A 163 3.51 9.73 -0.99
N LEU A 164 4.63 9.50 -1.69
CA LEU A 164 5.38 8.24 -1.61
C LEU A 164 6.54 8.36 -0.64
N VAL A 165 6.68 7.41 0.28
CA VAL A 165 7.82 7.32 1.19
C VAL A 165 8.24 5.87 1.35
N VAL A 166 9.52 5.57 1.15
CA VAL A 166 10.13 4.29 1.52
C VAL A 166 10.92 4.50 2.81
N LEU A 167 10.61 3.73 3.86
CA LEU A 167 11.42 3.62 5.08
C LEU A 167 12.16 2.27 5.08
N SER A 168 13.41 2.27 5.52
CA SER A 168 14.21 1.05 5.58
C SER A 168 15.16 1.02 6.78
N LYS A 169 15.23 -0.14 7.45
CA LYS A 169 16.30 -0.47 8.41
C LYS A 169 17.62 -0.82 7.71
N TYR A 170 17.55 -1.15 6.42
CA TYR A 170 18.67 -1.54 5.56
C TYR A 170 19.14 -0.37 4.67
N PRO A 171 20.44 -0.27 4.33
CA PRO A 171 20.95 0.85 3.53
C PRO A 171 20.25 0.99 2.17
N ILE A 172 19.72 2.19 1.92
CA ILE A 172 19.27 2.60 0.58
C ILE A 172 20.48 3.20 -0.13
N VAL A 173 21.00 2.51 -1.14
CA VAL A 173 22.26 2.87 -1.84
C VAL A 173 22.03 3.67 -3.11
N ALA A 174 20.82 3.62 -3.67
CA ALA A 174 20.41 4.46 -4.78
C ALA A 174 18.92 4.77 -4.67
N THR A 175 18.54 5.96 -5.13
CA THR A 175 17.15 6.39 -5.23
C THR A 175 16.93 7.08 -6.55
N ASP A 176 15.71 7.01 -7.07
CA ASP A 176 15.27 7.86 -8.17
C ASP A 176 13.75 7.99 -8.15
N TYR A 177 13.22 8.97 -8.85
CA TYR A 177 11.79 9.22 -8.92
C TYR A 177 11.38 9.55 -10.36
N PHE A 178 10.41 8.80 -10.88
CA PHE A 178 9.81 9.07 -12.18
C PHE A 178 8.41 9.64 -12.00
N LEU A 179 8.21 10.85 -12.52
CA LEU A 179 6.93 11.57 -12.52
C LEU A 179 6.08 11.11 -13.70
N TYR A 180 4.84 10.69 -13.46
CA TYR A 180 3.93 10.36 -14.56
C TYR A 180 3.51 11.61 -15.34
N GLU A 181 3.30 11.45 -16.64
CA GLU A 181 2.98 12.58 -17.53
C GLU A 181 1.55 13.10 -17.35
N GLN A 182 0.64 12.25 -16.87
CA GLN A 182 -0.79 12.56 -16.83
C GLN A 182 -1.45 12.10 -15.53
N GLY A 183 -2.39 12.93 -15.05
CA GLY A 183 -3.34 12.66 -13.98
C GLY A 183 -4.64 13.41 -14.26
N VAL A 184 -5.76 12.93 -13.73
CA VAL A 184 -7.08 13.56 -13.91
C VAL A 184 -7.78 13.75 -12.57
N ASP A 185 -8.78 14.63 -12.54
CA ASP A 185 -9.53 14.99 -11.34
C ASP A 185 -8.61 15.53 -10.22
N SER A 186 -8.79 15.11 -8.97
CA SER A 186 -7.93 15.56 -7.85
C SER A 186 -6.48 15.14 -8.02
N ASP A 187 -6.21 14.05 -8.74
CA ASP A 187 -4.86 13.55 -8.98
C ASP A 187 -4.04 14.48 -9.89
N MET A 188 -4.69 15.38 -10.64
CA MET A 188 -4.00 16.43 -11.42
C MET A 188 -3.22 17.42 -10.54
N LEU A 189 -3.56 17.51 -9.24
CA LEU A 189 -2.88 18.41 -8.29
C LEU A 189 -1.71 17.75 -7.57
N ALA A 190 -1.57 16.42 -7.66
CA ALA A 190 -0.50 15.66 -7.04
C ALA A 190 0.51 15.25 -8.10
N SER A 191 1.81 15.41 -7.80
CA SER A 191 2.87 14.87 -8.66
C SER A 191 2.92 13.34 -8.47
N LYS A 192 1.97 12.59 -9.03
CA LYS A 192 1.94 11.12 -8.95
C LYS A 192 3.03 10.53 -9.84
N GLY A 193 3.63 9.43 -9.38
CA GLY A 193 4.78 8.82 -10.04
C GLY A 193 5.20 7.54 -9.34
N VAL A 194 6.42 7.08 -9.63
CA VAL A 194 7.03 5.92 -9.00
C VAL A 194 8.33 6.30 -8.31
N LEU A 195 8.47 5.89 -7.05
CA LEU A 195 9.68 6.04 -6.25
C LEU A 195 10.49 4.75 -6.29
N TYR A 196 11.72 4.84 -6.79
CA TYR A 196 12.68 3.75 -6.85
C TYR A 196 13.69 3.83 -5.71
N THR A 197 14.01 2.67 -5.14
CA THR A 197 15.10 2.48 -4.17
C THR A 197 15.87 1.19 -4.47
N LYS A 198 17.21 1.26 -4.50
CA LYS A 198 18.09 0.09 -4.43
C LYS A 198 18.53 -0.12 -2.99
N ILE A 199 18.23 -1.28 -2.41
CA ILE A 199 18.44 -1.54 -0.98
C ILE A 199 19.43 -2.67 -0.80
N LYS A 200 20.50 -2.44 -0.02
CA LYS A 200 21.49 -3.47 0.33
C LYS A 200 20.95 -4.33 1.48
N VAL A 201 20.53 -5.55 1.15
CA VAL A 201 19.87 -6.46 2.09
C VAL A 201 20.82 -7.50 2.71
N VAL A 202 22.02 -7.65 2.16
CA VAL A 202 23.10 -8.47 2.72
C VAL A 202 24.16 -7.55 3.34
N PRO A 203 24.23 -7.42 4.69
CA PRO A 203 25.09 -6.42 5.34
C PRO A 203 26.59 -6.54 5.02
N ASN A 204 27.09 -7.76 4.86
CA ASN A 204 28.51 -8.05 4.60
C ASN A 204 28.78 -8.44 3.13
N GLY A 205 27.78 -8.27 2.26
CA GLY A 205 27.91 -8.55 0.84
C GLY A 205 28.83 -7.54 0.14
N LEU A 206 29.53 -7.99 -0.90
CA LEU A 206 30.33 -7.11 -1.75
C LEU A 206 29.42 -6.23 -2.60
N ASP A 207 29.77 -4.95 -2.75
CA ASP A 207 28.97 -4.02 -3.57
C ASP A 207 28.99 -4.35 -5.07
N SER A 208 29.95 -5.16 -5.50
CA SER A 208 30.06 -5.67 -6.88
C SER A 208 29.13 -6.84 -7.19
N ASP A 209 28.44 -7.37 -6.19
CA ASP A 209 27.58 -8.54 -6.33
C ASP A 209 26.11 -8.14 -6.14
N ASP A 210 25.38 -8.20 -7.25
CA ASP A 210 23.97 -7.79 -7.36
C ASP A 210 23.05 -8.61 -6.44
N ASP A 211 23.43 -9.84 -6.07
CA ASP A 211 22.63 -10.70 -5.19
C ASP A 211 22.54 -10.15 -3.76
N ASN A 212 23.32 -9.13 -3.43
CA ASN A 212 23.29 -8.43 -2.14
C ASN A 212 22.22 -7.35 -2.05
N PHE A 213 21.52 -7.06 -3.15
CA PHE A 213 20.57 -5.95 -3.25
C PHE A 213 19.20 -6.40 -3.72
N ILE A 214 18.21 -5.53 -3.47
CA ILE A 214 16.91 -5.57 -4.13
C ILE A 214 16.64 -4.23 -4.81
N HIS A 215 15.93 -4.27 -5.92
CA HIS A 215 15.26 -3.11 -6.48
C HIS A 215 13.84 -3.07 -5.94
N LEU A 216 13.46 -1.95 -5.32
CA LEU A 216 12.13 -1.75 -4.78
C LEU A 216 11.53 -0.49 -5.38
N PHE A 217 10.42 -0.68 -6.09
CA PHE A 217 9.60 0.37 -6.66
C PHE A 217 8.32 0.49 -5.84
N THR A 218 7.90 1.72 -5.55
CA THR A 218 6.58 1.99 -4.98
C THR A 218 5.87 3.07 -5.78
N THR A 219 4.56 2.91 -5.96
CA THR A 219 3.73 3.82 -6.75
C THR A 219 2.35 3.97 -6.10
N HIS A 220 1.69 5.07 -6.45
CA HIS A 220 0.27 5.28 -6.19
C HIS A 220 -0.36 5.83 -7.48
N MET A 221 -1.06 4.96 -8.21
CA MET A 221 -1.57 5.28 -9.55
C MET A 221 -2.88 6.07 -9.51
N GLN A 222 -3.34 6.52 -10.68
CA GLN A 222 -4.61 7.26 -10.82
C GLN A 222 -5.77 6.50 -10.17
N ALA A 223 -6.50 7.16 -9.27
CA ALA A 223 -7.66 6.59 -8.60
C ALA A 223 -8.91 6.58 -9.50
N SER A 224 -9.85 5.71 -9.17
CA SER A 224 -11.19 5.70 -9.77
C SER A 224 -12.13 6.58 -8.96
N TYR A 225 -12.85 7.50 -9.60
CA TYR A 225 -13.79 8.39 -8.91
C TYR A 225 -15.23 8.10 -9.36
N ALA A 226 -16.16 8.07 -8.41
CA ALA A 226 -17.58 8.04 -8.74
C ALA A 226 -17.95 9.34 -9.48
N PRO A 227 -18.79 9.27 -10.53
CA PRO A 227 -19.23 10.46 -11.24
C PRO A 227 -19.98 11.37 -10.26
N LYS A 228 -19.65 12.66 -10.25
CA LYS A 228 -20.37 13.66 -9.45
C LYS A 228 -21.81 13.70 -9.97
N VAL A 229 -22.76 13.23 -9.17
CA VAL A 229 -24.18 13.45 -9.47
C VAL A 229 -24.45 14.94 -9.35
N ASP A 230 -24.68 15.61 -10.48
CA ASP A 230 -25.02 17.02 -10.49
C ASP A 230 -26.33 17.26 -9.73
N LYS A 231 -26.23 17.95 -8.58
CA LYS A 231 -27.38 18.29 -7.74
C LYS A 231 -28.38 19.24 -8.42
N LYS A 232 -28.08 19.76 -9.62
CA LYS A 232 -28.92 20.73 -10.36
C LYS A 232 -30.04 20.09 -11.19
N THR A 233 -30.07 18.76 -11.38
CA THR A 233 -31.08 18.07 -12.21
C THR A 233 -32.08 17.22 -11.42
N ARG A 234 -32.19 17.39 -10.09
CA ARG A 234 -33.33 16.85 -9.34
C ARG A 234 -34.61 17.61 -9.70
N LYS A 235 -35.22 17.28 -10.84
CA LYS A 235 -36.69 17.27 -10.91
C LYS A 235 -37.12 15.93 -10.31
N GLU A 236 -37.79 16.01 -9.17
CA GLU A 236 -38.48 14.88 -8.56
C GLU A 236 -39.54 14.37 -9.55
N THR A 237 -39.22 13.32 -10.30
CA THR A 237 -40.24 12.44 -10.86
C THR A 237 -40.19 11.16 -10.06
N SER A 238 -41.19 10.99 -9.19
CA SER A 238 -41.52 9.75 -8.51
C SER A 238 -41.86 8.69 -9.55
N ASN A 239 -40.85 7.92 -9.98
CA ASN A 239 -40.88 6.52 -10.45
C ASN A 239 -39.62 6.29 -11.29
N PRO A 240 -38.74 5.33 -10.93
CA PRO A 240 -37.66 4.92 -11.83
C PRO A 240 -38.27 4.20 -13.05
N PRO A 241 -37.89 4.55 -14.29
CA PRO A 241 -38.38 3.85 -15.46
C PRO A 241 -37.80 2.41 -15.52
N PRO A 242 -38.52 1.45 -16.13
CA PRO A 242 -38.04 0.08 -16.25
C PRO A 242 -36.78 0.01 -17.10
N LEU A 243 -35.85 -0.86 -16.70
CA LEU A 243 -34.64 -1.20 -17.43
C LEU A 243 -35.00 -1.99 -18.70
N GLU A 244 -35.28 -1.31 -19.81
CA GLU A 244 -35.17 -1.93 -21.13
C GLU A 244 -34.96 -0.88 -22.25
N GLN A 245 -33.84 -1.09 -22.97
CA GLN A 245 -33.54 -0.64 -24.34
C GLN A 245 -33.41 0.88 -24.59
N GLN A 246 -32.19 1.39 -24.39
CA GLN A 246 -31.65 2.49 -25.20
C GLN A 246 -30.30 2.10 -25.81
N PRO A 247 -30.05 2.37 -27.10
CA PRO A 247 -28.83 1.96 -27.79
C PRO A 247 -27.68 2.98 -27.60
N ASN A 248 -26.47 2.46 -27.40
CA ASN A 248 -25.18 3.02 -27.82
C ASN A 248 -24.69 4.39 -27.29
N THR A 249 -24.67 4.60 -25.98
CA THR A 249 -23.55 5.33 -25.32
C THR A 249 -23.39 4.81 -23.88
N ILE A 250 -22.68 3.69 -23.71
CA ILE A 250 -22.24 3.26 -22.38
C ILE A 250 -21.12 4.20 -21.96
N ASN A 251 -21.48 5.29 -21.27
CA ASN A 251 -20.54 6.19 -20.65
C ASN A 251 -19.97 5.47 -19.43
N TYR A 252 -18.95 4.62 -19.62
CA TYR A 252 -18.25 3.94 -18.55
C TYR A 252 -17.65 5.02 -17.62
N PRO A 253 -18.14 5.14 -16.37
CA PRO A 253 -17.87 6.31 -15.54
C PRO A 253 -16.39 6.50 -15.19
N ASN A 254 -15.53 5.51 -15.46
CA ASN A 254 -14.10 5.54 -15.17
C ASN A 254 -13.17 5.37 -16.39
N MET A 255 -13.68 5.33 -17.62
CA MET A 255 -12.83 5.12 -18.82
C MET A 255 -11.65 6.10 -18.90
N LYS A 256 -11.88 7.36 -18.49
CA LYS A 256 -10.81 8.36 -18.43
C LYS A 256 -9.72 7.97 -17.43
N ASN A 257 -10.09 7.53 -16.23
CA ASN A 257 -9.18 7.07 -15.19
C ASN A 257 -8.42 5.81 -15.63
N ASP A 258 -9.11 4.86 -16.26
CA ASP A 258 -8.53 3.63 -16.81
C ASP A 258 -7.48 3.94 -17.89
N ASN A 259 -7.79 4.85 -18.83
CA ASN A 259 -6.85 5.25 -19.88
C ASN A 259 -5.57 5.89 -19.30
N ILE A 260 -5.72 6.71 -18.25
CA ILE A 260 -4.57 7.31 -17.56
C ILE A 260 -3.74 6.24 -16.87
N ARG A 261 -4.37 5.27 -16.18
CA ARG A 261 -3.65 4.14 -15.58
C ARG A 261 -2.87 3.35 -16.61
N ILE A 262 -3.42 3.10 -17.81
CA ILE A 262 -2.70 2.42 -18.89
C ILE A 262 -1.42 3.17 -19.27
N ILE A 263 -1.46 4.50 -19.39
CA ILE A 263 -0.27 5.31 -19.68
C ILE A 263 0.75 5.18 -18.55
N GLN A 264 0.30 5.33 -17.30
CA GLN A 264 1.15 5.22 -16.11
C GLN A 264 1.78 3.81 -15.97
N ILE A 265 1.06 2.74 -16.31
CA ILE A 265 1.59 1.36 -16.29
C ILE A 265 2.72 1.20 -17.31
N ASN A 266 2.55 1.74 -18.52
CA ASN A 266 3.61 1.70 -19.52
C ASN A 266 4.84 2.48 -19.04
N GLN A 267 4.66 3.70 -18.53
CA GLN A 267 5.76 4.50 -17.97
C GLN A 267 6.45 3.80 -16.80
N LEU A 268 5.70 3.13 -15.93
CA LEU A 268 6.23 2.32 -14.84
C LEU A 268 7.10 1.17 -15.36
N ARG A 269 6.64 0.43 -16.38
CA ARG A 269 7.43 -0.64 -17.02
C ARG A 269 8.74 -0.08 -17.58
N GLU A 270 8.68 1.00 -18.37
CA GLU A 270 9.88 1.59 -18.98
C GLU A 270 10.88 2.03 -17.91
N PHE A 271 10.41 2.61 -16.80
CA PHE A 271 11.26 3.01 -15.69
C PHE A 271 11.89 1.81 -14.95
N ILE A 272 11.12 0.72 -14.74
CA ILE A 272 11.67 -0.52 -14.17
C ILE A 272 12.80 -1.02 -15.08
N ILE A 273 12.56 -1.17 -16.40
CA ILE A 273 13.58 -1.61 -17.35
C ILE A 273 14.82 -0.71 -17.27
N ALA A 274 14.65 0.62 -17.34
CA ALA A 274 15.75 1.58 -17.32
C ALA A 274 16.64 1.44 -16.07
N LYS A 275 16.07 1.05 -14.93
CA LYS A 275 16.80 0.88 -13.66
C LYS A 275 17.41 -0.48 -13.47
N THR A 276 16.85 -1.52 -14.10
CA THR A 276 17.16 -2.91 -13.77
C THR A 276 17.73 -3.71 -14.93
N PHE A 277 17.92 -3.11 -16.12
CA PHE A 277 18.34 -3.85 -17.31
C PHE A 277 19.77 -4.43 -17.23
N ARG A 278 20.69 -3.81 -16.48
CA ARG A 278 22.09 -4.29 -16.30
C ARG A 278 22.37 -4.95 -14.95
N ASP A 279 21.36 -5.02 -14.11
CA ASP A 279 21.48 -5.42 -12.71
C ASP A 279 20.70 -6.70 -12.51
N LYS A 280 21.27 -7.70 -11.84
CA LYS A 280 20.63 -9.01 -11.63
C LYS A 280 19.79 -9.09 -10.34
N SER A 281 19.82 -8.07 -9.49
CA SER A 281 19.07 -8.04 -8.23
C SER A 281 17.57 -8.32 -8.44
N THR A 282 16.94 -8.91 -7.42
CA THR A 282 15.49 -9.16 -7.38
C THR A 282 14.72 -7.84 -7.45
N ILE A 283 13.65 -7.81 -8.23
CA ILE A 283 12.81 -6.64 -8.45
C ILE A 283 11.46 -6.83 -7.75
N PHE A 284 11.11 -5.87 -6.89
CA PHE A 284 9.81 -5.75 -6.25
C PHE A 284 9.11 -4.47 -6.69
N LEU A 285 7.81 -4.57 -6.97
CA LEU A 285 6.89 -3.44 -7.04
C LEU A 285 5.87 -3.58 -5.92
N ALA A 286 5.73 -2.56 -5.08
CA ALA A 286 4.82 -2.59 -3.96
C ALA A 286 4.06 -1.26 -3.83
N GLY A 287 2.73 -1.28 -3.87
CA GLY A 287 1.94 -0.05 -3.80
C GLY A 287 0.46 -0.23 -4.11
N ASP A 288 -0.23 0.90 -4.13
CA ASP A 288 -1.62 1.03 -4.58
C ASP A 288 -1.63 1.32 -6.09
N LEU A 289 -1.94 0.29 -6.88
CA LEU A 289 -1.98 0.39 -8.34
C LEU A 289 -3.34 0.87 -8.83
N ASN A 290 -4.33 1.03 -7.93
CA ASN A 290 -5.70 1.42 -8.26
C ASN A 290 -6.36 0.56 -9.37
N VAL A 291 -5.91 -0.69 -9.51
CA VAL A 291 -6.48 -1.70 -10.41
C VAL A 291 -7.13 -2.75 -9.52
N ASP A 292 -8.42 -3.04 -9.71
CA ASP A 292 -9.09 -4.06 -8.90
C ASP A 292 -8.69 -5.46 -9.38
N GLY A 293 -8.17 -6.30 -8.49
CA GLY A 293 -7.79 -7.68 -8.80
C GLY A 293 -8.96 -8.56 -9.25
N ARG A 294 -10.21 -8.23 -8.86
CA ARG A 294 -11.40 -9.05 -9.15
C ARG A 294 -12.41 -8.36 -10.04
N THR A 295 -13.15 -9.16 -10.80
CA THR A 295 -14.26 -8.69 -11.65
C THR A 295 -15.34 -7.95 -10.83
N SER A 296 -15.64 -8.44 -9.63
CA SER A 296 -16.52 -7.76 -8.67
C SER A 296 -16.33 -8.32 -7.26
N LYS A 297 -17.03 -7.75 -6.27
CA LYS A 297 -17.07 -8.30 -4.91
C LYS A 297 -17.54 -9.76 -4.85
N ASP A 298 -18.46 -10.15 -5.74
CA ASP A 298 -19.12 -11.45 -5.76
C ASP A 298 -18.46 -12.43 -6.75
N ASP A 299 -17.77 -11.92 -7.78
CA ASP A 299 -17.09 -12.74 -8.79
C ASP A 299 -15.60 -12.90 -8.48
N PRO A 300 -15.10 -14.10 -8.16
CA PRO A 300 -13.71 -14.34 -7.77
C PRO A 300 -12.71 -14.29 -8.91
N ARG A 301 -13.16 -14.23 -10.17
CA ARG A 301 -12.27 -14.22 -11.32
C ARG A 301 -11.46 -12.93 -11.40
N ASP A 302 -10.23 -13.07 -11.89
CA ASP A 302 -9.36 -11.95 -12.25
C ASP A 302 -10.13 -10.93 -13.10
N SER A 303 -10.02 -9.64 -12.77
CA SER A 303 -10.62 -8.59 -13.59
C SER A 303 -9.87 -8.44 -14.91
N THR A 304 -10.55 -7.90 -15.92
CA THR A 304 -9.91 -7.54 -17.20
C THR A 304 -8.82 -6.47 -17.01
N SER A 305 -9.02 -5.54 -16.09
CA SER A 305 -8.03 -4.50 -15.77
C SER A 305 -6.78 -5.09 -15.12
N TYR A 306 -6.95 -6.10 -14.25
CA TYR A 306 -5.83 -6.81 -13.62
C TYR A 306 -5.03 -7.61 -14.65
N THR A 307 -5.68 -8.39 -15.51
CA THR A 307 -4.96 -9.16 -16.54
C THR A 307 -4.26 -8.23 -17.54
N GLN A 308 -4.90 -7.12 -17.92
CA GLN A 308 -4.29 -6.09 -18.76
C GLN A 308 -3.09 -5.41 -18.07
N MET A 309 -3.17 -5.13 -16.77
CA MET A 309 -2.05 -4.57 -16.02
C MET A 309 -0.84 -5.51 -16.03
N ILE A 310 -1.05 -6.80 -15.75
CA ILE A 310 0.03 -7.80 -15.78
C ILE A 310 0.62 -7.91 -17.20
N ASP A 311 -0.22 -7.93 -18.23
CA ASP A 311 0.23 -8.00 -19.63
C ASP A 311 1.07 -6.78 -20.04
N LEU A 312 0.57 -5.57 -19.73
CA LEU A 312 1.27 -4.32 -20.01
C LEU A 312 2.60 -4.23 -19.25
N LEU A 313 2.66 -4.66 -17.99
CA LEU A 313 3.93 -4.69 -17.25
C LEU A 313 4.90 -5.74 -17.81
N SER A 314 4.38 -6.83 -18.41
CA SER A 314 5.19 -7.96 -18.87
C SER A 314 5.73 -7.81 -20.30
N THR A 315 5.12 -6.97 -21.13
CA THR A 315 5.41 -6.87 -22.58
C THR A 315 5.82 -5.47 -23.00
N THR A 316 6.66 -5.35 -24.03
CA THR A 316 7.17 -4.05 -24.55
C THR A 316 6.28 -3.48 -25.66
N ASN A 317 6.20 -2.15 -25.76
CA ASN A 317 5.26 -1.44 -26.64
C ASN A 317 5.90 -0.55 -27.74
N ASN A 318 7.21 -0.72 -28.03
CA ASN A 318 7.93 -0.14 -29.17
C ASN A 318 8.26 1.37 -29.21
N LYS A 319 8.13 2.13 -28.11
CA LYS A 319 8.25 3.60 -28.22
C LYS A 319 9.59 4.23 -27.85
N GLU A 320 10.40 3.64 -26.97
CA GLU A 320 11.54 4.38 -26.40
C GLU A 320 12.92 3.70 -26.46
N TYR A 321 12.99 2.37 -26.61
CA TYR A 321 14.28 1.70 -26.71
C TYR A 321 14.68 1.49 -28.18
N PRO A 322 15.98 1.58 -28.53
CA PRO A 322 16.44 1.17 -29.84
C PRO A 322 15.94 -0.25 -30.12
N ASN A 323 15.32 -0.47 -31.28
CA ASN A 323 14.77 -1.76 -31.72
C ASN A 323 15.77 -2.94 -31.56
N GLU A 324 17.05 -2.63 -31.42
CA GLU A 324 18.16 -3.56 -31.21
C GLU A 324 18.12 -4.28 -29.85
N TYR A 325 17.58 -3.67 -28.78
CA TYR A 325 17.60 -4.29 -27.43
C TYR A 325 16.29 -4.97 -27.04
N PHE A 326 15.15 -4.40 -27.43
CA PHE A 326 13.82 -4.92 -27.07
C PHE A 326 12.88 -4.89 -28.29
N PRO A 327 12.75 -6.00 -29.03
CA PRO A 327 11.78 -6.11 -30.12
C PRO A 327 10.36 -5.91 -29.61
N LYS A 328 9.51 -5.30 -30.45
CA LYS A 328 8.08 -5.11 -30.19
C LYS A 328 7.40 -6.38 -29.68
N ASP A 329 6.47 -6.23 -28.74
CA ASP A 329 5.56 -7.28 -28.27
C ASP A 329 6.32 -8.49 -27.67
N LYS A 330 7.60 -8.32 -27.30
CA LYS A 330 8.37 -9.34 -26.60
C LYS A 330 8.09 -9.27 -25.11
N LYS A 331 7.88 -10.44 -24.50
CA LYS A 331 7.81 -10.62 -23.05
C LYS A 331 9.17 -10.28 -22.44
N VAL A 332 9.20 -9.27 -21.58
CA VAL A 332 10.39 -8.81 -20.85
C VAL A 332 10.39 -9.24 -19.39
N PHE A 333 9.22 -9.46 -18.82
CA PHE A 333 9.09 -9.94 -17.46
C PHE A 333 8.09 -11.09 -17.34
N SER A 334 8.40 -12.04 -16.47
CA SER A 334 7.41 -12.90 -15.81
C SER A 334 7.12 -12.34 -14.43
N ILE A 335 5.86 -12.03 -14.16
CA ILE A 335 5.43 -11.34 -12.94
C ILE A 335 4.67 -12.30 -12.05
N THR A 336 5.00 -12.31 -10.76
CA THR A 336 4.26 -13.04 -9.72
C THR A 336 3.61 -12.05 -8.77
N ASP A 337 2.28 -12.10 -8.68
CA ASP A 337 1.52 -11.47 -7.60
C ASP A 337 1.61 -12.33 -6.34
N LEU A 338 2.39 -11.87 -5.35
CA LEU A 338 2.68 -12.64 -4.15
C LEU A 338 1.45 -12.82 -3.26
N LEU A 339 0.57 -11.81 -3.19
CA LEU A 339 -0.62 -11.89 -2.35
C LEU A 339 -1.60 -12.89 -2.95
N LYS A 340 -1.77 -12.86 -4.27
CA LYS A 340 -2.59 -13.82 -4.99
C LYS A 340 -2.05 -15.26 -4.88
N ASP A 341 -0.73 -15.44 -5.06
CA ASP A 341 -0.08 -16.76 -4.98
C ASP A 341 -0.25 -17.38 -3.58
N ASP A 342 0.02 -16.61 -2.52
CA ASP A 342 -0.13 -17.07 -1.13
C ASP A 342 -1.59 -17.20 -0.68
N SER A 343 -2.54 -16.63 -1.44
CA SER A 343 -3.98 -16.72 -1.20
C SER A 343 -4.69 -17.78 -2.07
N ASN A 344 -3.93 -18.78 -2.55
CA ASN A 344 -4.44 -19.88 -3.40
C ASN A 344 -5.14 -19.36 -4.67
N GLY A 345 -4.58 -18.33 -5.31
CA GLY A 345 -5.12 -17.74 -6.53
C GLY A 345 -6.21 -16.69 -6.31
N ASN A 346 -6.61 -16.40 -5.07
CA ASN A 346 -7.63 -15.40 -4.76
C ASN A 346 -7.01 -14.02 -4.50
N HIS A 347 -7.81 -12.97 -4.64
CA HIS A 347 -7.44 -11.60 -4.25
C HIS A 347 -8.18 -11.18 -2.96
N PRO A 348 -7.52 -11.16 -1.80
CA PRO A 348 -8.11 -10.62 -0.56
C PRO A 348 -8.42 -9.12 -0.71
N PRO A 349 -9.58 -8.62 -0.22
CA PRO A 349 -9.92 -7.20 -0.28
C PRO A 349 -8.90 -6.38 0.51
N THR A 350 -8.55 -5.21 -0.02
CA THR A 350 -7.71 -4.22 0.65
C THR A 350 -8.47 -2.93 0.98
N VAL A 351 -9.68 -2.74 0.43
CA VAL A 351 -10.52 -1.57 0.69
C VAL A 351 -11.99 -1.96 0.84
N GLY A 352 -12.71 -1.30 1.75
CA GLY A 352 -14.17 -1.37 1.84
C GLY A 352 -14.69 -2.75 2.25
N ASP A 353 -14.00 -3.40 3.18
CA ASP A 353 -14.33 -4.72 3.70
C ASP A 353 -15.66 -4.75 4.49
N ILE A 354 -16.21 -5.95 4.66
CA ILE A 354 -17.53 -6.19 5.24
C ILE A 354 -17.50 -7.18 6.39
N LYS A 355 -18.47 -7.05 7.30
CA LYS A 355 -18.85 -8.10 8.23
C LYS A 355 -20.30 -8.50 8.02
N GLN A 356 -20.59 -9.76 8.25
CA GLN A 356 -21.95 -10.28 8.23
C GLN A 356 -22.56 -10.19 9.62
N LYS A 357 -23.78 -9.65 9.71
CA LYS A 357 -24.56 -9.56 10.96
C LYS A 357 -25.96 -10.11 10.73
N LYS A 358 -26.54 -10.79 11.72
CA LYS A 358 -27.97 -11.14 11.65
C LYS A 358 -28.83 -9.93 11.98
N ASP A 359 -29.80 -9.63 11.14
CA ASP A 359 -30.82 -8.61 11.39
C ASP A 359 -31.84 -9.09 12.44
N ASN A 360 -32.80 -8.23 12.78
CA ASN A 360 -33.85 -8.53 13.76
C ASN A 360 -34.80 -9.66 13.30
N LYS A 361 -34.75 -10.06 12.03
CA LYS A 361 -35.53 -11.15 11.44
C LYS A 361 -34.69 -12.43 11.25
N GLY A 362 -33.43 -12.43 11.69
CA GLY A 362 -32.49 -13.53 11.56
C GLY A 362 -31.82 -13.66 10.19
N GLN A 363 -32.03 -12.73 9.26
CA GLN A 363 -31.40 -12.70 7.94
C GLN A 363 -29.99 -12.13 8.02
N ILE A 364 -29.10 -12.60 7.14
CA ILE A 364 -27.71 -12.10 7.08
C ILE A 364 -27.69 -10.76 6.33
N GLU A 365 -27.20 -9.73 6.99
CA GLU A 365 -26.95 -8.39 6.47
C GLU A 365 -25.44 -8.14 6.36
N GLU A 366 -25.01 -7.58 5.23
CA GLU A 366 -23.63 -7.10 5.05
C GLU A 366 -23.50 -5.64 5.50
N VAL A 367 -22.64 -5.42 6.49
CA VAL A 367 -22.34 -4.09 7.01
C VAL A 367 -20.85 -3.77 6.85
N PRO A 368 -20.48 -2.52 6.52
CA PRO A 368 -19.08 -2.13 6.39
C PRO A 368 -18.32 -2.31 7.71
N LEU A 369 -17.06 -2.73 7.62
CA LEU A 369 -16.18 -2.88 8.79
C LEU A 369 -15.63 -1.54 9.30
N GLU A 370 -15.39 -0.59 8.39
CA GLU A 370 -14.88 0.77 8.67
C GLU A 370 -15.79 1.81 8.01
N THR A 371 -16.12 2.87 8.75
CA THR A 371 -17.08 3.92 8.34
C THR A 371 -16.66 5.32 8.77
N ALA A 372 -15.65 5.44 9.62
CA ALA A 372 -15.07 6.72 10.00
C ALA A 372 -14.14 7.23 8.90
N LEU A 373 -13.31 6.37 8.30
CA LEU A 373 -12.30 6.77 7.31
C LEU A 373 -12.74 6.56 5.87
N THR A 374 -13.32 5.39 5.57
CA THR A 374 -13.73 5.01 4.21
C THR A 374 -14.82 5.95 3.70
N ASN A 375 -14.74 6.33 2.43
CA ASN A 375 -15.78 7.12 1.80
C ASN A 375 -17.09 6.32 1.74
N PRO A 376 -18.26 6.91 2.02
CA PRO A 376 -19.54 6.21 1.91
C PRO A 376 -19.81 5.55 0.55
N ASN A 377 -19.26 6.12 -0.53
CA ASN A 377 -19.35 5.53 -1.87
C ASN A 377 -18.52 4.26 -2.04
N ASP A 378 -17.50 4.05 -1.19
CA ASP A 378 -16.61 2.89 -1.20
C ASP A 378 -16.98 1.88 -0.10
N TYR A 379 -18.07 2.09 0.63
CA TYR A 379 -18.57 1.09 1.57
C TYR A 379 -18.92 -0.20 0.85
N LYS A 380 -18.41 -1.33 1.38
CA LYS A 380 -18.70 -2.67 0.88
C LYS A 380 -18.23 -2.89 -0.56
N CYS A 381 -17.33 -2.04 -1.07
CA CYS A 381 -16.80 -2.17 -2.43
C CYS A 381 -15.89 -3.39 -2.56
N MET A 382 -15.24 -3.82 -1.47
CA MET A 382 -14.34 -4.96 -1.42
C MET A 382 -13.23 -4.87 -2.47
N LYS A 383 -12.68 -3.70 -2.81
CA LYS A 383 -11.67 -3.58 -3.88
C LYS A 383 -10.33 -4.21 -3.48
N ARG A 384 -9.54 -4.64 -4.48
CA ARG A 384 -8.20 -5.23 -4.31
C ARG A 384 -7.19 -4.41 -5.09
N LEU A 385 -6.67 -3.36 -4.47
CA LEU A 385 -5.91 -2.32 -5.17
C LEU A 385 -4.41 -2.36 -4.85
N ASP A 386 -4.05 -3.00 -3.74
CA ASP A 386 -2.69 -2.98 -3.19
C ASP A 386 -1.97 -4.29 -3.50
N TYR A 387 -0.76 -4.19 -4.06
CA TYR A 387 -0.02 -5.33 -4.58
C TYR A 387 1.41 -5.37 -4.07
N ILE A 388 1.98 -6.58 -3.95
CA ILE A 388 3.42 -6.82 -3.97
C ILE A 388 3.70 -7.78 -5.13
N LEU A 389 4.33 -7.26 -6.18
CA LEU A 389 4.67 -8.00 -7.39
C LEU A 389 6.19 -8.27 -7.46
N ILE A 390 6.57 -9.48 -7.84
CA ILE A 390 7.94 -9.83 -8.20
C ILE A 390 8.09 -9.91 -9.71
N PHE A 391 9.18 -9.35 -10.23
CA PHE A 391 9.52 -9.41 -11.64
C PHE A 391 10.73 -10.33 -11.84
N ASN A 392 10.58 -11.29 -12.75
CA ASN A 392 11.66 -12.13 -13.26
C ASN A 392 11.96 -11.71 -14.70
N ARG A 393 13.23 -11.45 -15.03
CA ARG A 393 13.64 -10.99 -16.36
C ARG A 393 13.55 -12.15 -17.37
N GLU A 394 13.03 -11.88 -18.55
CA GLU A 394 12.82 -12.83 -19.67
C GLU A 394 13.67 -12.49 -20.92
N PHE A 395 14.64 -11.58 -20.78
CA PHE A 395 15.49 -11.13 -21.88
C PHE A 395 16.98 -11.40 -21.64
N GLU A 396 17.70 -11.66 -22.73
CA GLU A 396 19.16 -11.78 -22.74
C GLU A 396 19.78 -10.38 -22.92
N VAL A 397 20.81 -10.05 -22.15
CA VAL A 397 21.51 -8.76 -22.24
C VAL A 397 22.74 -8.96 -23.12
N SER A 398 22.67 -8.58 -24.39
CA SER A 398 23.88 -8.42 -25.22
C SER A 398 24.33 -6.96 -25.15
N VAL A 399 25.59 -6.72 -24.75
CA VAL A 399 26.18 -5.37 -24.75
C VAL A 399 27.37 -5.39 -25.71
N GLY A 400 27.28 -4.63 -26.80
CA GLY A 400 28.41 -4.40 -27.71
C GLY A 400 28.84 -5.62 -28.52
N GLY A 401 27.92 -6.51 -28.92
CA GLY A 401 28.24 -7.70 -29.71
C GLY A 401 28.96 -8.81 -28.93
N VAL A 402 29.08 -8.66 -27.60
CA VAL A 402 29.48 -9.71 -26.68
C VAL A 402 28.20 -10.26 -26.06
N ASP A 403 27.90 -11.54 -26.32
CA ASP A 403 26.91 -12.31 -25.58
C ASP A 403 27.39 -12.38 -24.13
N ILE A 404 26.88 -11.49 -23.27
CA ILE A 404 27.02 -11.67 -21.84
C ILE A 404 26.08 -12.81 -21.51
N ASP A 405 26.64 -13.89 -20.94
CA ASP A 405 25.93 -15.09 -20.49
C ASP A 405 24.48 -14.78 -20.16
N LYS A 406 23.56 -15.45 -20.87
CA LYS A 406 22.12 -15.51 -20.61
C LYS A 406 21.80 -14.88 -19.26
N VAL A 407 21.23 -13.67 -19.25
CA VAL A 407 20.47 -13.19 -18.07
C VAL A 407 19.16 -13.96 -18.01
N GLN A 408 19.24 -15.29 -18.08
CA GLN A 408 18.21 -16.15 -17.57
C GLN A 408 18.22 -15.92 -16.06
N SER A 409 17.07 -15.53 -15.53
CA SER A 409 16.79 -15.82 -14.13
C SER A 409 17.08 -17.32 -13.93
N PRO A 410 17.95 -17.73 -12.99
CA PRO A 410 18.35 -19.12 -12.80
C PRO A 410 17.15 -20.06 -12.80
N GLN A 411 16.98 -20.85 -13.85
CA GLN A 411 15.95 -21.88 -13.91
C GLN A 411 16.39 -23.07 -13.06
N GLY A 412 15.99 -23.08 -11.79
CA GLY A 412 16.19 -24.22 -10.90
C GLY A 412 15.87 -23.90 -9.44
N PRO A 413 15.39 -24.88 -8.65
CA PRO A 413 15.22 -24.67 -7.22
C PRO A 413 16.61 -24.63 -6.56
N SER A 414 16.89 -23.59 -5.76
CA SER A 414 17.69 -23.64 -4.51
C SER A 414 18.99 -22.84 -4.28
N ASN A 415 19.45 -21.86 -5.09
CA ASN A 415 20.66 -21.07 -4.74
C ASN A 415 20.56 -19.53 -4.67
N HIS A 416 19.37 -18.92 -4.78
CA HIS A 416 19.27 -17.46 -4.63
C HIS A 416 19.63 -16.96 -3.23
N VAL A 417 20.44 -15.90 -3.16
CA VAL A 417 20.73 -15.18 -1.92
C VAL A 417 19.48 -14.49 -1.39
N VAL A 418 18.64 -13.93 -2.27
CA VAL A 418 17.37 -13.28 -1.91
C VAL A 418 16.21 -14.04 -2.54
N SER A 419 15.22 -14.43 -1.73
CA SER A 419 13.99 -15.08 -2.21
C SER A 419 12.80 -14.70 -1.33
N THR A 420 11.57 -14.88 -1.78
CA THR A 420 10.40 -14.75 -0.89
C THR A 420 10.12 -16.01 -0.11
N VAL A 421 9.50 -15.85 1.05
CA VAL A 421 9.01 -16.96 1.86
C VAL A 421 7.58 -17.28 1.42
N LYS A 422 7.38 -18.44 0.81
CA LYS A 422 6.05 -18.92 0.42
C LYS A 422 5.11 -18.99 1.63
N GLY A 423 3.86 -18.57 1.44
CA GLY A 423 2.82 -18.49 2.47
C GLY A 423 3.04 -17.36 3.48
N SER A 424 3.88 -16.37 3.18
CA SER A 424 4.16 -15.25 4.08
C SER A 424 3.44 -13.96 3.71
N THR A 425 2.91 -13.88 2.49
CA THR A 425 2.25 -12.68 1.97
C THR A 425 0.81 -12.64 2.44
N LYS A 426 0.40 -11.54 3.06
CA LYS A 426 -0.94 -11.37 3.62
C LYS A 426 -1.37 -9.91 3.66
N VAL A 427 -2.67 -9.69 3.78
CA VAL A 427 -3.23 -8.38 4.13
C VAL A 427 -3.04 -8.10 5.63
N GLU A 428 -2.83 -6.83 5.95
CA GLU A 428 -2.59 -6.30 7.30
C GLU A 428 -3.66 -5.24 7.59
N PRO A 429 -4.77 -5.59 8.26
CA PRO A 429 -5.91 -4.69 8.40
C PRO A 429 -5.67 -3.49 9.31
N PHE A 430 -4.74 -3.63 10.26
CA PHE A 430 -4.44 -2.63 11.28
C PHE A 430 -5.69 -2.11 12.00
N PHE A 431 -6.60 -3.01 12.38
CA PHE A 431 -7.73 -2.64 13.23
C PHE A 431 -7.24 -2.17 14.59
N ILE A 432 -7.91 -1.18 15.17
CA ILE A 432 -7.58 -0.63 16.48
C ILE A 432 -8.84 -0.36 17.29
N GLN A 433 -8.79 -0.66 18.59
CA GLN A 433 -9.91 -0.43 19.49
C GLN A 433 -9.73 0.85 20.32
N GLY A 434 -10.86 1.43 20.75
CA GLY A 434 -10.87 2.55 21.70
C GLY A 434 -10.74 3.94 21.07
N PHE A 435 -10.88 4.05 19.75
CA PHE A 435 -10.87 5.28 18.99
C PHE A 435 -12.19 5.49 18.22
N PRO A 436 -12.49 6.72 17.74
CA PRO A 436 -13.63 6.98 16.86
C PRO A 436 -13.52 6.34 15.47
N PHE A 437 -12.35 5.79 15.13
CA PHE A 437 -12.04 5.03 13.93
C PHE A 437 -11.69 3.58 14.34
N THR A 438 -11.96 2.63 13.45
CA THR A 438 -11.71 1.21 13.72
C THR A 438 -10.46 0.67 13.03
N GLN A 439 -9.92 1.39 12.04
CA GLN A 439 -8.70 1.06 11.30
C GLN A 439 -7.71 2.22 11.33
N LEU A 440 -6.43 1.91 11.11
CA LEU A 440 -5.38 2.93 10.99
C LEU A 440 -5.29 3.55 9.60
N SER A 441 -6.00 3.04 8.59
CA SER A 441 -6.17 3.67 7.27
C SER A 441 -7.49 3.19 6.67
N ASP A 442 -7.94 3.78 5.57
CA ASP A 442 -9.09 3.28 4.78
C ASP A 442 -8.72 2.12 3.84
N HIS A 443 -7.41 1.88 3.67
CA HIS A 443 -6.84 0.69 3.07
C HIS A 443 -6.28 -0.26 4.15
N TYR A 444 -6.21 -1.54 3.82
CA TYR A 444 -5.34 -2.51 4.48
C TYR A 444 -3.93 -2.42 3.92
N GLY A 445 -2.92 -2.74 4.74
CA GLY A 445 -1.58 -2.98 4.24
C GLY A 445 -1.46 -4.34 3.56
N VAL A 446 -0.40 -4.55 2.79
CA VAL A 446 0.03 -5.86 2.30
C VAL A 446 1.46 -6.07 2.72
N SER A 447 1.75 -7.19 3.40
CA SER A 447 3.09 -7.52 3.85
C SER A 447 3.57 -8.86 3.31
N THR A 448 4.89 -9.02 3.20
CA THR A 448 5.55 -10.29 2.83
C THR A 448 6.88 -10.45 3.56
N ARG A 449 7.43 -11.67 3.57
CA ARG A 449 8.78 -11.94 4.07
C ARG A 449 9.74 -12.25 2.92
N ILE A 450 10.85 -11.53 2.90
CA ILE A 450 11.99 -11.75 2.03
C ILE A 450 13.06 -12.49 2.84
N GLN A 451 13.42 -13.68 2.41
CA GLN A 451 14.49 -14.46 2.98
C GLN A 451 15.82 -14.13 2.31
N VAL A 452 16.81 -13.82 3.14
CA VAL A 452 18.19 -13.60 2.73
C VAL A 452 19.03 -14.77 3.26
N LYS A 453 19.54 -15.60 2.35
CA LYS A 453 20.50 -16.67 2.67
C LYS A 453 21.86 -16.06 2.97
N LYS A 454 22.51 -16.56 4.03
CA LYS A 454 23.83 -16.12 4.48
C LYS A 454 24.87 -17.19 4.26
#